data_AF-A0A5U1REQ4-F1
#
_entry.id   AF-A0A5U1REQ4-F1
#
_cell.length_a   1.000
_cell.length_b   1.000
_cell.length_c   1.000
_cell.angle_alpha   90.00
_cell.angle_beta   90.00
_cell.angle_gamma   90.00
#
_symmetry.space_group_name_H-M   'P 1'
#
loop_
_entity.id
_entity.type
_entity.pdbx_description
1 polymer ?
#
loop_
_entity_poly.entity_id
_entity_poly.type
_entity_poly.pdbx_seq_one_letter_code
_entity_poly.pdbx_strand_id
1 'polypeptide(L)'
;MNPVSCKLLNEAWEKEFPDEVAIAERMLALLDENLQLQRGKDAIEAVALALRDDMRQAREQLEAAEKRNAEQREYYEGVIADGGKRIAELEKGHQEAAKQINSWRRLAKQNIAERGKDISELEAARQRIAEQSAIVAAAEKLVRCKGRYHSELNYRALAKLFGVVTPDLPPLEHENVHYADAAEVEITALRQRIQELEAKLETADKLQDSAFRDGLKAGFSYGQTDDQSGFAQCMSVYSTRTDIGVKVE
;
A
#
# COMPACT_ATOMS: atom_id res chain seq x y z
N MET A 1 -78.50 63.87 48.44
CA MET A 1 -79.81 63.51 47.83
C MET A 1 -80.17 62.10 48.28
N ASN A 2 -81.41 61.87 48.71
CA ASN A 2 -81.89 60.53 49.06
C ASN A 2 -82.02 59.70 47.76
N PRO A 3 -81.50 58.45 47.69
CA PRO A 3 -81.60 57.60 46.49
C PRO A 3 -83.03 57.39 45.98
N VAL A 4 -84.05 57.48 46.83
CA VAL A 4 -85.46 57.40 46.42
C VAL A 4 -85.89 58.64 45.62
N SER A 5 -85.43 59.84 46.00
CA SER A 5 -85.75 61.08 45.27
C SER A 5 -85.11 61.13 43.88
N CYS A 6 -83.89 60.60 43.72
CA CYS A 6 -83.23 60.54 42.41
C CYS A 6 -83.93 59.57 41.46
N LYS A 7 -84.42 58.42 41.96
CA LYS A 7 -85.17 57.46 41.14
C LYS A 7 -86.49 58.04 40.64
N LEU A 8 -87.27 58.66 41.53
CA LEU A 8 -88.53 59.30 41.14
C LEU A 8 -88.34 60.47 40.15
N LEU A 9 -87.23 61.21 40.27
CA LEU A 9 -86.87 62.26 39.31
C LEU A 9 -86.48 61.68 37.94
N ASN A 10 -85.71 60.59 37.89
CA ASN A 10 -85.37 59.92 36.64
C ASN A 10 -86.61 59.32 35.95
N GLU A 11 -87.49 58.65 36.70
CA GLU A 11 -88.73 58.07 36.18
C GLU A 11 -89.69 59.14 35.63
N ALA A 12 -89.74 60.32 36.25
CA ALA A 12 -90.51 61.45 35.74
C ALA A 12 -89.89 62.03 34.45
N TRP A 13 -88.56 62.13 34.40
CA TRP A 13 -87.82 62.65 33.25
C TRP A 13 -87.90 61.73 32.03
N GLU A 14 -87.80 60.42 32.23
CA GLU A 14 -87.96 59.40 31.18
C GLU A 14 -89.36 59.44 30.54
N LYS A 15 -90.37 59.84 31.29
CA LYS A 15 -91.76 59.94 30.82
C LYS A 15 -92.05 61.24 30.07
N GLU A 16 -91.40 62.34 30.43
CA GLU A 16 -91.55 63.64 29.76
C GLU A 16 -90.68 63.75 28.48
N PHE A 17 -89.53 63.08 28.43
CA PHE A 17 -88.52 63.19 27.36
C PHE A 17 -88.03 61.81 26.85
N PRO A 18 -88.92 60.94 26.34
CA PRO A 18 -88.56 59.58 25.95
C PRO A 18 -87.61 59.52 24.75
N ASP A 19 -87.71 60.47 23.81
CA ASP A 19 -86.87 60.52 22.61
C ASP A 19 -85.43 60.90 22.97
N GLU A 20 -85.24 61.85 23.88
CA GLU A 20 -83.92 62.27 24.39
C GLU A 20 -83.21 61.14 25.14
N VAL A 21 -83.94 60.37 25.95
CA VAL A 21 -83.43 59.17 26.63
C VAL A 21 -82.99 58.13 25.61
N ALA A 22 -83.84 57.82 24.63
CA ALA A 22 -83.53 56.84 23.59
C ALA A 22 -82.31 57.27 22.73
N ILE A 23 -82.15 58.56 22.47
CA ILE A 23 -80.97 59.11 21.80
C ILE A 23 -79.72 58.93 22.67
N ALA A 24 -79.80 59.23 23.98
CA ALA A 24 -78.68 59.08 24.91
C ALA A 24 -78.25 57.62 25.06
N GLU A 25 -79.19 56.68 25.15
CA GLU A 25 -78.91 55.24 25.19
C GLU A 25 -78.23 54.75 23.90
N ARG A 26 -78.70 55.20 22.73
CA ARG A 26 -78.05 54.90 21.45
C ARG A 26 -76.64 55.50 21.37
N MET A 27 -76.45 56.73 21.84
CA MET A 27 -75.12 57.35 21.90
C MET A 27 -74.17 56.58 22.82
N LEU A 28 -74.65 56.12 23.98
CA LEU A 28 -73.86 55.29 24.90
C LEU A 28 -73.44 53.97 24.25
N ALA A 29 -74.38 53.27 23.59
CA ALA A 29 -74.09 52.03 22.88
C ALA A 29 -73.07 52.22 21.74
N LEU A 30 -73.20 53.29 20.96
CA LEU A 30 -72.21 53.64 19.92
C LEU A 30 -70.85 53.98 20.51
N LEU A 31 -70.79 54.58 21.69
CA LEU A 31 -69.54 54.91 22.37
C LEU A 31 -68.85 53.66 22.91
N ASP A 32 -69.62 52.72 23.46
CA ASP A 32 -69.13 51.40 23.88
C ASP A 32 -68.61 50.59 22.69
N GLU A 33 -69.32 50.59 21.56
CA GLU A 33 -68.88 49.94 20.33
C GLU A 33 -67.58 50.57 19.78
N ASN A 34 -67.49 51.89 19.72
CA ASN A 34 -66.25 52.59 19.33
C ASN A 34 -65.08 52.25 20.26
N LEU A 35 -65.31 52.14 21.57
CA LEU A 35 -64.27 51.74 22.51
C LEU A 35 -63.82 50.29 22.30
N GLN A 36 -64.76 49.37 22.01
CA GLN A 36 -64.44 47.99 21.65
C GLN A 36 -63.65 47.90 20.34
N LEU A 37 -64.05 48.66 19.31
CA LEU A 37 -63.33 48.73 18.04
C LEU A 37 -61.92 49.28 18.20
N GLN A 38 -61.73 50.30 19.03
CA GLN A 38 -60.40 50.85 19.30
C GLN A 38 -59.50 49.83 20.00
N ARG A 39 -60.02 49.10 21.00
CA ARG A 39 -59.28 48.00 21.65
C ARG A 39 -58.92 46.88 20.67
N GLY A 40 -59.86 46.53 19.78
CA GLY A 40 -59.61 45.54 18.73
C GLY A 40 -58.52 45.98 17.75
N LYS A 41 -58.54 47.25 17.35
CA LYS A 41 -57.50 47.86 16.51
C LYS A 41 -56.13 47.81 17.20
N ASP A 42 -56.03 48.23 18.45
CA ASP A 42 -54.78 48.22 19.21
C ASP A 42 -54.21 46.79 19.35
N ALA A 43 -55.09 45.80 19.58
CA ALA A 43 -54.69 44.39 19.63
C ALA A 43 -54.17 43.88 18.27
N ILE A 44 -54.82 44.25 17.17
CA ILE A 44 -54.36 43.89 15.81
C ILE A 44 -53.02 44.56 15.50
N GLU A 45 -52.84 45.83 15.86
CA GLU A 45 -51.57 46.54 15.67
C GLU A 45 -50.43 45.88 16.46
N ALA A 46 -50.68 45.47 17.70
CA ALA A 46 -49.69 44.74 18.51
C ALA A 46 -49.27 43.40 17.86
N VAL A 47 -50.24 42.63 17.35
CA VAL A 47 -49.96 41.37 16.63
C VAL A 47 -49.20 41.63 15.33
N ALA A 48 -49.55 42.69 14.59
CA ALA A 48 -48.87 43.04 13.35
C ALA A 48 -47.41 43.46 13.59
N LEU A 49 -47.11 44.12 14.71
CA LEU A 49 -45.74 44.45 15.11
C LEU A 49 -44.94 43.19 15.47
N ALA A 50 -45.51 42.30 16.29
CA ALA A 50 -44.86 41.04 16.64
C ALA A 50 -44.54 40.20 15.39
N LEU A 51 -45.51 40.03 14.48
CA LEU A 51 -45.30 39.32 13.22
C LEU A 51 -44.23 39.96 12.35
N ARG A 52 -44.14 41.30 12.34
CA ARG A 52 -43.09 42.01 11.60
C ARG A 52 -41.71 41.72 12.17
N ASP A 53 -41.59 41.68 13.49
CA ASP A 53 -40.31 41.40 14.16
C ASP A 53 -39.91 39.93 14.00
N ASP A 54 -40.86 38.99 14.12
CA ASP A 54 -40.63 37.57 13.85
C ASP A 54 -40.16 37.35 12.40
N MET A 55 -40.80 38.01 11.44
CA MET A 55 -40.39 37.98 10.03
C MET A 55 -38.99 38.56 9.80
N ARG A 56 -38.60 39.58 10.58
CA ARG A 56 -37.25 40.14 10.52
C ARG A 56 -36.23 39.13 11.04
N GLN A 57 -36.49 38.54 12.20
CA GLN A 57 -35.61 37.51 12.79
C GLN A 57 -35.47 36.29 11.89
N ALA A 58 -36.57 35.83 11.27
CA ALA A 58 -36.54 34.71 10.33
C ALA A 58 -35.65 35.00 9.11
N ARG A 59 -35.68 36.24 8.58
CA ARG A 59 -34.81 36.66 7.47
C ARG A 59 -33.34 36.71 7.88
N GLU A 60 -33.04 37.24 9.07
CA GLU A 60 -31.66 37.28 9.60
C GLU A 60 -31.11 35.86 9.80
N GLN A 61 -31.93 34.93 10.31
CA GLN A 61 -31.54 33.53 10.44
C GLN A 61 -31.31 32.85 9.08
N LEU A 62 -32.17 33.14 8.09
CA LEU A 62 -32.02 32.64 6.73
C LEU A 62 -30.70 33.13 6.11
N GLU A 63 -30.40 34.43 6.20
CA GLU A 63 -29.17 35.01 5.68
C GLU A 63 -27.93 34.41 6.37
N ALA A 64 -27.98 34.21 7.69
CA ALA A 64 -26.91 33.55 8.44
C ALA A 64 -26.71 32.09 8.01
N ALA A 65 -27.79 31.35 7.74
CA ALA A 65 -27.73 29.98 7.26
C ALA A 65 -27.20 29.90 5.81
N GLU A 66 -27.61 30.80 4.94
CA GLU A 66 -27.11 30.91 3.57
C GLU A 66 -25.61 31.20 3.55
N LYS A 67 -25.15 32.12 4.41
CA LYS A 67 -23.71 32.40 4.57
C LYS A 67 -22.93 31.16 5.01
N ARG A 68 -23.41 30.42 6.01
CA ARG A 68 -22.77 29.17 6.45
C ARG A 68 -22.72 28.12 5.35
N ASN A 69 -23.80 27.98 4.57
CA ASN A 69 -23.83 27.07 3.42
C ASN A 69 -22.83 27.47 2.33
N ALA A 70 -22.66 28.78 2.08
CA ALA A 70 -21.68 29.28 1.11
C ALA A 70 -20.24 28.99 1.58
N GLU A 71 -19.91 29.27 2.83
CA GLU A 71 -18.60 28.97 3.43
C GLU A 71 -18.28 27.47 3.39
N GLN A 72 -19.26 26.61 3.70
CA GLN A 72 -19.08 25.17 3.60
C GLN A 72 -18.83 24.72 2.15
N ARG A 73 -19.56 25.27 1.18
CA ARG A 73 -19.34 24.94 -0.24
C ARG A 73 -17.92 25.29 -0.68
N GLU A 74 -17.45 26.49 -0.33
CA GLU A 74 -16.08 26.91 -0.64
C GLU A 74 -15.03 25.99 0.00
N TYR A 75 -15.23 25.60 1.27
CA TYR A 75 -14.35 24.64 1.94
C TYR A 75 -14.30 23.29 1.21
N TYR A 76 -15.45 22.70 0.90
CA TYR A 76 -15.51 21.42 0.21
C TYR A 76 -14.94 21.49 -1.20
N GLU A 77 -15.17 22.58 -1.92
CA GLU A 77 -14.58 22.81 -3.25
C GLU A 77 -13.05 22.85 -3.17
N GLY A 78 -12.48 23.51 -2.15
CA GLY A 78 -11.05 23.49 -1.88
C GLY A 78 -10.50 22.08 -1.59
N VAL A 79 -11.15 21.33 -0.70
CA VAL A 79 -10.76 19.94 -0.37
C VAL A 79 -10.81 19.04 -1.61
N ILE A 80 -11.84 19.17 -2.44
CA ILE A 80 -11.98 18.42 -3.69
C ILE A 80 -10.88 18.80 -4.67
N ALA A 81 -10.57 20.09 -4.81
CA ALA A 81 -9.52 20.55 -5.71
C ALA A 81 -8.14 20.03 -5.30
N ASP A 82 -7.81 20.09 -4.01
CA ASP A 82 -6.53 19.57 -3.51
C ASP A 82 -6.46 18.04 -3.57
N GLY A 83 -7.57 17.35 -3.29
CA GLY A 83 -7.70 15.92 -3.53
C GLY A 83 -7.47 15.55 -5.01
N GLY A 84 -8.04 16.31 -5.93
CA GLY A 84 -7.87 16.12 -7.38
C GLY A 84 -6.41 16.29 -7.83
N LYS A 85 -5.69 17.30 -7.31
CA LYS A 85 -4.27 17.49 -7.60
C LYS A 85 -3.44 16.28 -7.15
N ARG A 86 -3.67 15.79 -5.92
CA ARG A 86 -2.93 14.66 -5.37
C ARG A 86 -3.21 13.36 -6.12
N ILE A 87 -4.45 13.14 -6.56
CA ILE A 87 -4.80 12.00 -7.43
C ILE A 87 -4.03 12.08 -8.75
N ALA A 88 -3.99 13.24 -9.41
CA ALA A 88 -3.28 13.42 -10.67
C ALA A 88 -1.76 13.18 -10.54
N GLU A 89 -1.15 13.62 -9.44
CA GLU A 89 0.26 13.34 -9.13
C GLU A 89 0.53 11.85 -8.95
N LEU A 90 -0.34 11.15 -8.20
CA LEU A 90 -0.25 9.71 -8.00
C LEU A 90 -0.42 8.94 -9.31
N GLU A 91 -1.39 9.32 -10.14
CA GLU A 91 -1.60 8.70 -11.45
C GLU A 91 -0.39 8.85 -12.36
N LYS A 92 0.23 10.04 -12.37
CA LYS A 92 1.48 10.27 -13.10
C LYS A 92 2.61 9.40 -12.58
N GLY A 93 2.80 9.34 -11.26
CA GLY A 93 3.81 8.49 -10.62
C GLY A 93 3.60 7.00 -10.93
N HIS A 94 2.35 6.51 -10.89
CA HIS A 94 2.01 5.15 -11.29
C HIS A 94 2.31 4.88 -12.76
N GLN A 95 2.04 5.83 -13.65
CA GLN A 95 2.33 5.68 -15.08
C GLN A 95 3.84 5.60 -15.35
N GLU A 96 4.63 6.41 -14.66
CA GLU A 96 6.09 6.38 -14.73
C GLU A 96 6.66 5.07 -14.18
N ALA A 97 6.16 4.62 -13.01
CA ALA A 97 6.53 3.33 -12.44
C ALA A 97 6.19 2.17 -13.39
N ALA A 98 5.01 2.19 -14.02
CA ALA A 98 4.61 1.17 -15.00
C ALA A 98 5.54 1.15 -16.22
N LYS A 99 5.96 2.32 -16.73
CA LYS A 99 6.96 2.42 -17.82
C LYS A 99 8.29 1.82 -17.40
N GLN A 100 8.77 2.13 -16.20
CA GLN A 100 10.00 1.56 -15.67
C GLN A 100 9.89 0.04 -15.56
N ILE A 101 8.85 -0.48 -14.91
CA ILE A 101 8.62 -1.93 -14.74
C ILE A 101 8.65 -2.64 -16.10
N ASN A 102 8.02 -2.08 -17.13
CA ASN A 102 8.04 -2.66 -18.47
C ASN A 102 9.45 -2.65 -19.09
N SER A 103 10.21 -1.58 -18.88
CA SER A 103 11.62 -1.49 -19.31
C SER A 103 12.49 -2.55 -18.62
N TRP A 104 12.44 -2.61 -17.28
CA TRP A 104 13.17 -3.60 -16.47
C TRP A 104 12.79 -5.03 -16.85
N ARG A 105 11.50 -5.30 -17.07
CA ARG A 105 11.01 -6.60 -17.54
C ARG A 105 11.61 -6.99 -18.89
N ARG A 106 11.72 -6.04 -19.83
CA ARG A 106 12.32 -6.28 -21.14
C ARG A 106 13.81 -6.60 -21.00
N LEU A 107 14.54 -5.82 -20.22
CA LEU A 107 15.96 -6.03 -19.98
C LEU A 107 16.23 -7.38 -19.30
N ALA A 108 15.43 -7.73 -18.30
CA ALA A 108 15.53 -9.03 -17.62
C ALA A 108 15.32 -10.20 -18.58
N LYS A 109 14.32 -10.12 -19.48
CA LYS A 109 14.11 -11.14 -20.51
C LYS A 109 15.30 -11.27 -21.46
N GLN A 110 15.90 -10.15 -21.88
CA GLN A 110 17.09 -10.16 -22.74
C GLN A 110 18.28 -10.81 -22.03
N ASN A 111 18.55 -10.40 -20.78
CA ASN A 111 19.63 -10.97 -19.99
C ASN A 111 19.46 -12.49 -19.76
N ILE A 112 18.24 -12.96 -19.52
CA ILE A 112 17.97 -14.40 -19.38
C ILE A 112 18.24 -15.13 -20.70
N ALA A 113 17.80 -14.56 -21.83
CA ALA A 113 18.04 -15.15 -23.14
C ALA A 113 19.52 -15.20 -23.50
N GLU A 114 20.28 -14.14 -23.19
CA GLU A 114 21.73 -14.09 -23.40
C GLU A 114 22.46 -15.11 -22.52
N ARG A 115 22.18 -15.14 -21.21
CA ARG A 115 22.76 -16.14 -20.30
C ARG A 115 22.41 -17.57 -20.71
N GLY A 116 21.23 -17.81 -21.27
CA GLY A 116 20.86 -19.12 -21.81
C GLY A 116 21.75 -19.57 -22.97
N LYS A 117 22.20 -18.65 -23.82
CA LYS A 117 23.17 -18.94 -24.88
C LYS A 117 24.54 -19.27 -24.29
N ASP A 118 25.03 -18.45 -23.37
CA ASP A 118 26.31 -18.66 -22.71
C ASP A 118 26.37 -20.03 -22.00
N ILE A 119 25.28 -20.42 -21.32
CA ILE A 119 25.17 -21.73 -20.68
C ILE A 119 25.27 -22.85 -21.72
N SER A 120 24.56 -22.71 -22.86
CA SER A 120 24.59 -23.71 -23.93
C SER A 120 26.01 -23.85 -24.53
N GLU A 121 26.74 -22.74 -24.69
CA GLU A 121 28.12 -22.75 -25.16
C GLU A 121 29.08 -23.38 -24.15
N LEU A 122 28.90 -23.08 -22.85
CA LEU A 122 29.67 -23.68 -21.76
C LEU A 122 29.43 -25.20 -21.67
N GLU A 123 28.20 -25.67 -21.85
CA GLU A 123 27.87 -27.09 -21.90
C GLU A 123 28.56 -27.78 -23.08
N ALA A 124 28.52 -27.17 -24.27
CA ALA A 124 29.21 -27.70 -25.45
C ALA A 124 30.74 -27.73 -25.25
N ALA A 125 31.32 -26.70 -24.63
CA ALA A 125 32.75 -26.67 -24.31
C ALA A 125 33.13 -27.75 -23.29
N ARG A 126 32.32 -27.94 -22.24
CA ARG A 126 32.52 -29.03 -21.25
C ARG A 126 32.49 -30.40 -21.91
N GLN A 127 31.57 -30.62 -22.85
CA GLN A 127 31.49 -31.88 -23.59
C GLN A 127 32.75 -32.12 -24.42
N ARG A 128 33.25 -31.09 -25.14
CA ARG A 128 34.49 -31.19 -25.91
C ARG A 128 35.71 -31.48 -25.00
N ILE A 129 35.79 -30.85 -23.83
CA ILE A 129 36.87 -31.12 -22.87
C ILE A 129 36.78 -32.58 -22.40
N ALA A 130 35.60 -33.09 -22.06
CA ALA A 130 35.43 -34.48 -21.65
C ALA A 130 35.87 -35.47 -22.75
N GLU A 131 35.51 -35.20 -24.01
CA GLU A 131 35.97 -35.99 -25.17
C GLU A 131 37.48 -35.94 -25.33
N GLN A 132 38.09 -34.75 -25.24
CA GLN A 132 39.54 -34.57 -25.32
C GLN A 132 40.26 -35.28 -24.18
N SER A 133 39.77 -35.19 -22.94
CA SER A 133 40.33 -35.90 -21.78
C SER A 133 40.31 -37.41 -21.98
N ALA A 134 39.24 -37.96 -22.58
CA ALA A 134 39.17 -39.39 -22.90
C ALA A 134 40.23 -39.78 -23.96
N ILE A 135 40.44 -38.96 -24.98
CA ILE A 135 41.48 -39.18 -26.00
C ILE A 135 42.88 -39.14 -25.38
N VAL A 136 43.17 -38.14 -24.53
CA VAL A 136 44.46 -38.02 -23.84
C VAL A 136 44.70 -39.26 -22.97
N ALA A 137 43.72 -39.68 -22.17
CA ALA A 137 43.83 -40.88 -21.35
C ALA A 137 44.09 -42.15 -22.18
N ALA A 138 43.46 -42.28 -23.35
CA ALA A 138 43.72 -43.40 -24.27
C ALA A 138 45.12 -43.33 -24.89
N ALA A 139 45.57 -42.13 -25.30
CA ALA A 139 46.90 -41.89 -25.84
C ALA A 139 47.99 -42.21 -24.81
N GLU A 140 47.82 -41.79 -23.55
CA GLU A 140 48.74 -42.13 -22.45
C GLU A 140 48.86 -43.64 -22.26
N LYS A 141 47.74 -44.37 -22.24
CA LYS A 141 47.75 -45.83 -22.17
C LYS A 141 48.52 -46.45 -23.34
N LEU A 142 48.31 -45.95 -24.55
CA LEU A 142 49.01 -46.43 -25.75
C LEU A 142 50.52 -46.17 -25.69
N VAL A 143 50.93 -44.97 -25.28
CA VAL A 143 52.35 -44.62 -25.11
C VAL A 143 53.01 -45.51 -24.06
N ARG A 144 52.35 -45.73 -22.91
CA ARG A 144 52.85 -46.66 -21.87
C ARG A 144 53.02 -48.09 -22.43
N CYS A 145 52.03 -48.60 -23.16
CA CYS A 145 52.09 -49.93 -23.77
C CYS A 145 53.20 -50.04 -24.83
N LYS A 146 53.35 -49.04 -25.70
CA LYS A 146 54.40 -49.02 -26.74
C LYS A 146 55.80 -48.93 -26.13
N GLY A 147 55.97 -48.10 -25.10
CA GLY A 147 57.23 -47.99 -24.35
C GLY A 147 57.64 -49.33 -23.74
N ARG A 148 56.69 -50.03 -23.10
CA ARG A 148 56.92 -51.39 -22.57
C ARG A 148 57.23 -52.42 -23.65
N TYR A 149 56.51 -52.41 -24.77
CA TYR A 149 56.78 -53.36 -25.86
C TYR A 149 58.21 -53.24 -26.39
N HIS A 150 58.71 -52.00 -26.59
CA HIS A 150 60.09 -51.80 -27.02
C HIS A 150 61.11 -52.19 -25.94
N SER A 151 60.87 -51.86 -24.68
CA SER A 151 61.78 -52.27 -23.61
C SER A 151 61.82 -53.79 -23.46
N GLU A 152 60.66 -54.47 -23.50
CA GLU A 152 60.56 -55.92 -23.45
C GLU A 152 61.25 -56.59 -24.65
N LEU A 153 61.07 -56.06 -25.87
CA LEU A 153 61.76 -56.53 -27.07
C LEU A 153 63.30 -56.39 -26.93
N ASN A 154 63.77 -55.26 -26.40
CA ASN A 154 65.19 -55.04 -26.12
C ASN A 154 65.71 -56.01 -25.06
N TYR A 155 64.97 -56.27 -23.98
CA TYR A 155 65.36 -57.24 -22.95
C TYR A 155 65.41 -58.67 -23.49
N ARG A 156 64.41 -59.08 -24.30
CA ARG A 156 64.41 -60.39 -24.96
C ARG A 156 65.59 -60.54 -25.93
N ALA A 157 65.92 -59.50 -26.70
CA ALA A 157 67.07 -59.51 -27.61
C ALA A 157 68.40 -59.64 -26.86
N LEU A 158 68.58 -58.88 -25.76
CA LEU A 158 69.74 -58.98 -24.88
C LEU A 158 69.84 -60.38 -24.23
N ALA A 159 68.74 -60.88 -23.67
CA ALA A 159 68.70 -62.19 -23.04
C ALA A 159 69.07 -63.32 -24.02
N LYS A 160 68.62 -63.22 -25.27
CA LYS A 160 69.01 -64.14 -26.35
C LYS A 160 70.50 -64.05 -26.69
N LEU A 161 71.07 -62.84 -26.71
CA LEU A 161 72.51 -62.63 -26.95
C LEU A 161 73.38 -63.27 -25.85
N PHE A 162 72.91 -63.22 -24.60
CA PHE A 162 73.64 -63.73 -23.42
C PHE A 162 73.20 -65.14 -22.98
N GLY A 163 72.28 -65.80 -23.70
CA GLY A 163 71.84 -67.17 -23.42
C GLY A 163 71.02 -67.35 -22.13
N VAL A 164 70.38 -66.28 -21.63
CA VAL A 164 69.62 -66.28 -20.37
C VAL A 164 68.12 -66.39 -20.65
N VAL A 165 67.39 -67.19 -19.87
CA VAL A 165 65.92 -67.31 -19.99
C VAL A 165 65.25 -66.06 -19.43
N THR A 166 64.33 -65.46 -20.19
CA THR A 166 63.54 -64.30 -19.76
C THR A 166 62.23 -64.76 -19.11
N PRO A 167 61.95 -64.43 -17.85
CA PRO A 167 60.64 -64.67 -17.24
C PRO A 167 59.59 -63.67 -17.78
N ASP A 168 58.32 -64.08 -17.82
CA ASP A 168 57.21 -63.23 -18.23
C ASP A 168 57.02 -62.06 -17.26
N LEU A 169 56.81 -60.86 -17.80
CA LEU A 169 56.56 -59.67 -16.98
C LEU A 169 55.17 -59.75 -16.31
N PRO A 170 55.06 -59.39 -15.03
CA PRO A 170 53.76 -59.33 -14.35
C PRO A 170 52.86 -58.24 -14.97
N PRO A 171 51.52 -58.41 -14.91
CA PRO A 171 50.58 -57.40 -15.39
C PRO A 171 50.66 -56.12 -14.54
N LEU A 172 50.36 -54.97 -15.17
CA LEU A 172 50.44 -53.69 -14.48
C LEU A 172 49.26 -53.49 -13.54
N GLU A 173 49.55 -53.56 -12.25
CA GLU A 173 48.72 -52.93 -11.24
C GLU A 173 48.84 -51.41 -11.37
N HIS A 174 47.71 -50.71 -11.28
CA HIS A 174 47.58 -49.29 -11.59
C HIS A 174 48.40 -48.42 -10.63
N GLU A 175 49.50 -47.84 -11.11
CA GLU A 175 50.29 -46.79 -10.45
C GLU A 175 49.58 -45.41 -10.47
N ASN A 176 48.25 -45.38 -10.46
CA ASN A 176 47.45 -44.14 -10.47
C ASN A 176 46.87 -43.79 -9.08
N VAL A 177 47.18 -44.54 -8.02
CA VAL A 177 46.53 -44.38 -6.70
C VAL A 177 46.96 -43.10 -5.97
N HIS A 178 48.13 -42.53 -6.25
CA HIS A 178 48.62 -41.40 -5.45
C HIS A 178 48.00 -40.03 -5.77
N TYR A 179 47.26 -39.87 -6.87
CA TYR A 179 46.46 -38.65 -7.13
C TYR A 179 44.97 -38.82 -6.79
N ALA A 180 44.49 -40.06 -6.60
CA ALA A 180 43.11 -40.33 -6.24
C ALA A 180 42.81 -39.87 -4.81
N ASP A 181 43.71 -40.16 -3.86
CA ASP A 181 43.49 -39.84 -2.44
C ASP A 181 43.37 -38.33 -2.18
N ALA A 182 44.18 -37.50 -2.84
CA ALA A 182 44.12 -36.04 -2.69
C ALA A 182 42.85 -35.45 -3.33
N ALA A 183 42.48 -35.92 -4.52
CA ALA A 183 41.26 -35.49 -5.20
C ALA A 183 39.99 -35.96 -4.48
N GLU A 184 40.00 -37.14 -3.87
CA GLU A 184 38.89 -37.65 -3.07
C GLU A 184 38.67 -36.82 -1.80
N VAL A 185 39.74 -36.37 -1.14
CA VAL A 185 39.65 -35.45 0.01
C VAL A 185 39.06 -34.09 -0.40
N GLU A 186 39.47 -33.53 -1.55
CA GLU A 186 38.87 -32.29 -2.07
C GLU A 186 37.40 -32.47 -2.47
N ILE A 187 37.05 -33.57 -3.14
CA ILE A 187 35.67 -33.86 -3.54
C ILE A 187 34.78 -34.02 -2.31
N THR A 188 35.26 -34.66 -1.25
CA THR A 188 34.49 -34.82 0.00
C THR A 188 34.33 -33.49 0.74
N ALA A 189 35.37 -32.65 0.81
CA ALA A 189 35.27 -31.31 1.38
C ALA A 189 34.29 -30.41 0.60
N LEU A 190 34.32 -30.45 -0.73
CA LEU A 190 33.38 -29.70 -1.58
C LEU A 190 31.94 -30.18 -1.42
N ARG A 191 31.72 -31.50 -1.31
CA ARG A 191 30.38 -32.06 -1.05
C ARG A 191 29.83 -31.64 0.31
N GLN A 192 30.66 -31.64 1.36
CA GLN A 192 30.26 -31.13 2.67
C GLN A 192 29.89 -29.64 2.60
N ARG A 193 30.66 -28.84 1.86
CA ARG A 193 30.38 -27.42 1.68
C ARG A 193 29.06 -27.18 0.93
N ILE A 194 28.75 -28.00 -0.09
CA ILE A 194 27.48 -27.94 -0.81
C ILE A 194 26.32 -28.24 0.15
N GLN A 195 26.39 -29.32 0.93
CA GLN A 195 25.35 -29.64 1.93
C GLN A 195 25.15 -28.52 2.95
N GLU A 196 26.25 -27.92 3.43
CA GLU A 196 26.18 -26.81 4.39
C GLU A 196 25.50 -25.57 3.77
N LEU A 197 25.77 -25.29 2.50
CA LEU A 197 25.15 -24.18 1.77
C LEU A 197 23.67 -24.45 1.48
N GLU A 198 23.30 -25.67 1.10
CA GLU A 198 21.91 -26.08 0.90
C GLU A 198 21.09 -25.95 2.19
N ALA A 199 21.64 -26.40 3.32
CA ALA A 199 20.99 -26.25 4.63
C ALA A 199 20.80 -24.77 5.02
N LYS A 200 21.80 -23.91 4.75
CA LYS A 200 21.69 -22.47 4.99
C LYS A 200 20.60 -21.83 4.12
N LEU A 201 20.51 -22.24 2.86
CA LEU A 201 19.47 -21.78 1.95
C LEU A 201 18.07 -22.15 2.48
N GLU A 202 17.89 -23.40 2.91
CA GLU A 202 16.61 -23.88 3.46
C GLU A 202 16.21 -23.12 4.74
N THR A 203 17.17 -22.81 5.62
CA THR A 203 16.90 -21.99 6.81
C THR A 203 16.56 -20.55 6.46
N ALA A 204 17.19 -19.96 5.45
CA ALA A 204 16.88 -18.62 4.99
C ALA A 204 15.48 -18.53 4.39
N ASP A 205 15.07 -19.56 3.63
CA ASP A 205 13.75 -19.65 3.03
C ASP A 205 12.64 -19.74 4.11
N LYS A 206 12.86 -20.56 5.15
CA LYS A 206 11.96 -20.65 6.31
C LYS A 206 11.84 -19.32 7.06
N LEU A 207 12.95 -18.60 7.22
CA LEU A 207 12.96 -17.27 7.87
C LEU A 207 12.24 -16.22 7.02
N GLN A 208 12.38 -16.28 5.70
CA GLN A 208 11.67 -15.41 4.78
C GLN A 208 10.16 -15.67 4.82
N ASP A 209 9.75 -16.94 4.80
CA ASP A 209 8.34 -17.34 4.92
C ASP A 209 7.73 -16.94 6.27
N SER A 210 8.47 -17.10 7.37
CA SER A 210 8.00 -16.67 8.69
C SER A 210 7.90 -15.14 8.76
N ALA A 211 8.89 -14.41 8.26
CA ALA A 211 8.86 -12.95 8.22
C ALA A 211 7.72 -12.42 7.33
N PHE A 212 7.44 -13.08 6.22
CA PHE A 212 6.33 -12.74 5.33
C PHE A 212 4.97 -13.00 6.00
N ARG A 213 4.79 -14.16 6.67
CA ARG A 213 3.58 -14.45 7.44
C ARG A 213 3.37 -13.47 8.60
N ASP A 214 4.42 -13.15 9.33
CA ASP A 214 4.37 -12.20 10.45
C ASP A 214 4.02 -10.80 9.95
N GLY A 215 4.62 -10.38 8.83
CA GLY A 215 4.27 -9.11 8.16
C GLY A 215 2.81 -9.08 7.69
N LEU A 216 2.31 -10.16 7.10
CA LEU A 216 0.90 -10.30 6.69
C LEU A 216 -0.05 -10.26 7.88
N LYS A 217 0.28 -10.96 8.96
CA LYS A 217 -0.51 -10.98 10.20
C LYS A 217 -0.54 -9.60 10.86
N ALA A 218 0.60 -8.92 10.92
CA ALA A 218 0.68 -7.55 11.41
C ALA A 218 -0.16 -6.61 10.55
N GLY A 219 0.00 -6.67 9.22
CA GLY A 219 -0.78 -5.85 8.29
C GLY A 219 -2.29 -6.10 8.37
N PHE A 220 -2.72 -7.36 8.52
CA PHE A 220 -4.12 -7.71 8.71
C PHE A 220 -4.68 -7.18 10.04
N SER A 221 -3.92 -7.29 11.13
CA SER A 221 -4.30 -6.71 12.43
C SER A 221 -4.41 -5.18 12.35
N TYR A 222 -3.43 -4.50 11.74
CA TYR A 222 -3.49 -3.03 11.53
C TYR A 222 -4.69 -2.61 10.68
N GLY A 223 -5.02 -3.39 9.64
CA GLY A 223 -6.20 -3.15 8.81
C GLY A 223 -7.53 -3.42 9.53
N GLN A 224 -7.56 -4.30 10.53
CA GLN A 224 -8.74 -4.50 11.38
C GLN A 224 -8.90 -3.42 12.45
N THR A 225 -7.81 -2.81 12.93
CA THR A 225 -7.85 -1.80 13.99
C THR A 225 -7.97 -0.35 13.49
N ASP A 226 -8.03 -0.11 12.17
CA ASP A 226 -8.08 1.21 11.53
C ASP A 226 -7.06 2.22 12.12
N ASP A 227 -5.87 1.71 12.49
CA ASP A 227 -4.83 2.51 13.14
C ASP A 227 -3.88 3.10 12.09
N GLN A 228 -4.44 4.00 11.28
CA GLN A 228 -3.71 4.77 10.27
C GLN A 228 -2.57 5.59 10.90
N SER A 229 -2.73 5.97 12.18
CA SER A 229 -1.71 6.62 13.02
C SER A 229 -0.49 5.71 13.28
N GLY A 230 -0.70 4.46 13.66
CA GLY A 230 0.37 3.49 13.90
C GLY A 230 1.19 3.20 12.65
N PHE A 231 0.53 3.09 11.48
CA PHE A 231 1.21 2.93 10.19
C PHE A 231 2.09 4.15 9.84
N ALA A 232 1.56 5.37 10.00
CA ALA A 232 2.30 6.61 9.76
C ALA A 232 3.52 6.75 10.69
N GLN A 233 3.38 6.36 11.96
CA GLN A 233 4.46 6.37 12.93
C GLN A 233 5.54 5.31 12.62
N CYS A 234 5.15 4.13 12.16
CA CYS A 234 6.11 3.09 11.78
C CYS A 234 6.91 3.50 10.53
N MET A 235 6.27 4.15 9.54
CA MET A 235 6.92 4.64 8.33
C MET A 235 7.89 5.80 8.59
N SER A 236 7.63 6.64 9.60
CA SER A 236 8.56 7.73 9.96
C SER A 236 9.88 7.21 10.55
N VAL A 237 9.87 6.06 11.23
CA VAL A 237 11.08 5.41 11.77
C VAL A 237 11.96 4.82 10.66
N TYR A 238 11.37 4.36 9.55
CA TYR A 238 12.15 3.91 8.39
C TYR A 238 12.73 5.07 7.57
N SER A 239 12.07 6.24 7.58
CA SER A 239 12.49 7.40 6.79
C SER A 239 13.68 8.17 7.40
N THR A 240 14.09 7.89 8.64
CA THR A 240 15.21 8.60 9.31
C THR A 240 16.57 7.93 9.16
N ARG A 241 16.69 6.86 8.35
CA ARG A 241 17.98 6.20 8.05
C ARG A 241 18.54 6.48 6.65
N THR A 242 18.03 7.48 5.94
CA THR A 242 18.56 7.89 4.62
C THR A 242 19.72 8.89 4.67
N ASP A 243 20.44 8.99 5.80
CA ASP A 243 21.68 9.79 5.94
C ASP A 243 22.95 8.94 5.84
N ILE A 244 22.96 7.86 5.06
CA ILE A 244 24.24 7.25 4.63
C ILE A 244 24.69 8.00 3.38
N GLY A 245 25.44 9.08 3.64
CA GLY A 245 26.07 9.89 2.60
C GLY A 245 27.03 9.07 1.75
N VAL A 246 26.62 8.76 0.53
CA VAL A 246 27.55 8.42 -0.55
C VAL A 246 27.95 9.75 -1.19
N LYS A 247 29.14 10.24 -0.81
CA LYS A 247 29.81 11.29 -1.57
C LYS A 247 30.09 10.76 -2.97
N VAL A 248 29.53 11.44 -3.96
CA VAL A 248 30.01 11.36 -5.34
C VAL A 248 30.72 12.69 -5.59
N GLU A 249 31.94 12.60 -6.10
CA GLU A 249 32.85 13.72 -6.43
C GLU A 249 32.19 14.80 -7.30
#